data_AF-A0A803TIR8-F1
#
_entry.id   AF-A0A803TIR8-F1
#
_cell.length_a   1.000
_cell.length_b   1.000
_cell.length_c   1.000
_cell.angle_alpha   90.00
_cell.angle_beta   90.00
_cell.angle_gamma   90.00
#
_symmetry.space_group_name_H-M   'P 1'
#
loop_
_entity.id
_entity.type
_entity.pdbx_description
1 polymer ?
#
loop_
_entity_poly.entity_id
_entity_poly.type
_entity_poly.pdbx_seq_one_letter_code
_entity_poly.pdbx_strand_id
1 'polypeptide(L)' 'MAAEVRLKKLEELVLDQRAVGLETLVDLLLCVHHELSTSPLAQEKYIREFLQWGESLCLLYIIS' A
#
# COMPACT_ATOMS: atom_id res chain seq x y z
N MET A 1 -20.31 17.84 5.82
CA MET A 1 -19.93 18.92 4.88
C MET A 1 -18.43 19.01 4.56
N ALA A 2 -17.55 19.63 5.35
CA ALA A 2 -16.18 19.92 4.89
C ALA A 2 -15.29 18.69 4.65
N ALA A 3 -15.46 17.63 5.47
CA ALA A 3 -14.71 16.38 5.31
C ALA A 3 -15.13 15.60 4.05
N GLU A 4 -16.42 15.58 3.71
CA GLU A 4 -16.94 14.91 2.51
C GLU A 4 -16.45 15.60 1.22
N VAL A 5 -16.39 16.93 1.22
CA VAL A 5 -15.85 17.69 0.08
C VAL A 5 -14.36 17.42 -0.11
N ARG A 6 -13.61 17.26 1.00
CA ARG A 6 -12.19 16.87 0.94
C ARG A 6 -12.01 15.45 0.43
N LEU A 7 -12.86 14.51 0.85
CA LEU A 7 -12.87 13.13 0.36
C LEU A 7 -13.13 13.06 -1.14
N LYS A 8 -14.16 13.75 -1.63
CA LYS A 8 -14.47 13.80 -3.07
C LYS A 8 -13.32 14.38 -3.90
N LYS A 9 -12.68 15.45 -3.42
CA LYS A 9 -11.48 16.00 -4.08
C LYS A 9 -10.32 15.01 -4.11
N LEU A 10 -10.14 14.22 -3.05
CA LEU A 10 -9.09 13.21 -3.01
C LEU A 10 -9.37 12.07 -4.00
N GLU A 11 -10.63 11.65 -4.08
CA GLU A 11 -11.10 10.63 -5.02
C GLU A 11 -10.93 11.06 -6.48
N GLU A 12 -11.31 12.30 -6.82
CA GLU A 12 -11.07 12.88 -8.15
C GLU A 12 -9.57 12.92 -8.49
N LEU A 13 -8.69 13.27 -7.53
CA LEU A 13 -7.24 13.31 -7.74
C LEU A 13 -6.63 11.92 -7.97
N VAL A 14 -7.15 10.89 -7.31
CA VAL A 14 -6.74 9.49 -7.52
C VAL A 14 -7.21 9.00 -8.89
N LEU A 15 -8.45 9.33 -9.29
CA LEU A 15 -9.04 8.94 -10.57
C LEU A 15 -8.37 9.63 -11.77
N ASP A 16 -7.91 10.87 -11.61
CA ASP A 16 -7.23 11.63 -12.67
C ASP A 16 -5.81 11.08 -12.97
N GLN A 17 -5.33 10.05 -12.24
CA GLN A 17 -3.98 9.44 -12.35
C GLN A 17 -2.80 10.41 -12.20
N ARG A 18 -3.06 11.70 -11.92
CA ARG A 18 -2.05 12.76 -11.83
C ARG A 18 -1.32 12.80 -10.49
N ALA A 19 -1.86 12.17 -9.45
CA ALA A 19 -1.31 12.25 -8.10
C ALA A 19 -0.37 11.09 -7.77
N VAL A 20 -0.87 9.85 -7.83
CA VAL A 20 -0.08 8.62 -7.66
C VAL A 20 -0.81 7.52 -8.41
N GLY A 21 -0.16 6.88 -9.38
CA GLY A 21 -0.72 5.73 -10.07
C GLY A 21 -0.95 4.57 -9.10
N LEU A 22 -1.97 3.75 -9.35
CA LEU A 22 -2.23 2.56 -8.54
C LEU A 22 -0.98 1.67 -8.47
N GLU A 23 -0.26 1.52 -9.58
CA GLU A 23 1.00 0.79 -9.65
C GLU A 23 2.06 1.38 -8.71
N THR A 24 2.24 2.70 -8.70
CA THR A 24 3.21 3.35 -7.79
C THR A 24 2.84 3.17 -6.32
N LEU A 25 1.54 3.18 -5.96
CA LEU A 25 1.11 2.88 -4.59
C LEU A 25 1.41 1.43 -4.21
N VAL A 26 1.19 0.50 -5.14
CA VAL A 26 1.50 -0.93 -4.95
C VAL A 26 3.01 -1.15 -4.84
N ASP A 27 3.81 -0.54 -5.70
CA ASP A 27 5.28 -0.58 -5.63
C ASP A 27 5.80 -0.03 -4.29
N LEU A 28 5.21 1.07 -3.81
CA LEU A 28 5.61 1.67 -2.53
C LEU A 28 5.22 0.77 -1.34
N LEU A 29 4.03 0.14 -1.39
CA LEU A 29 3.60 -0.85 -0.40
C LEU A 29 4.53 -2.08 -0.40
N LEU A 30 4.89 -2.60 -1.58
CA LEU A 30 5.84 -3.70 -1.77
C LEU A 30 7.22 -3.35 -1.21
N CYS A 31 7.69 -2.13 -1.47
CA CYS A 31 8.98 -1.65 -0.99
C CYS A 31 9.00 -1.56 0.55
N VAL A 32 7.95 -1.00 1.16
CA VAL A 32 7.80 -0.95 2.63
C VAL A 32 7.70 -2.36 3.22
N HIS A 33 6.96 -3.27 2.58
CA HIS A 33 6.89 -4.67 3.01
C HIS A 33 8.27 -5.33 2.98
N HIS A 34 9.05 -5.13 1.92
CA HIS A 34 10.40 -5.65 1.79
C HIS A 34 11.35 -5.10 2.87
N GLU A 35 11.35 -3.78 3.09
CA GLU A 35 12.11 -3.10 4.14
C GLU A 35 11.73 -3.63 5.54
N LEU A 36 10.44 -3.78 5.82
CA LEU A 36 9.95 -4.33 7.09
C LEU A 36 10.32 -5.80 7.28
N SER A 37 10.38 -6.59 6.19
CA SER A 37 10.74 -8.00 6.22
C SER A 37 12.23 -8.23 6.50
N THR A 38 13.09 -7.32 6.06
CA THR A 38 14.55 -7.36 6.24
C THR A 38 14.99 -6.71 7.56
N SER A 39 14.12 -5.91 8.15
CA SER A 39 14.32 -5.28 9.46
C SER A 39 14.11 -6.26 10.62
N PRO A 40 14.80 -6.10 11.76
CA PRO A 40 14.53 -6.86 12.98
C PRO A 40 13.09 -6.71 13.51
N LEU A 41 12.38 -5.67 13.05
CA LEU A 41 10.97 -5.42 13.32
C LEU A 41 10.03 -6.49 12.74
N ALA A 42 10.48 -7.34 11.80
CA ALA A 42 9.69 -8.45 11.25
C ALA A 42 9.21 -9.46 12.30
N GLN A 43 9.81 -9.47 13.49
CA GLN A 43 9.41 -10.37 14.58
C GLN A 43 8.28 -9.82 15.45
N GLU A 44 7.96 -8.53 15.33
CA GLU A 44 6.85 -7.91 16.04
C GLU A 44 5.52 -8.48 15.54
N LYS A 45 4.60 -8.79 16.47
CA LYS A 45 3.32 -9.45 16.14
C LYS A 45 2.55 -8.72 15.05
N TYR A 46 2.40 -7.41 15.18
CA TYR A 46 1.65 -6.58 14.23
C TYR A 46 2.34 -6.46 12.88
N ILE A 47 3.67 -6.42 12.87
CA ILE A 47 4.45 -6.33 11.63
C ILE A 47 4.45 -7.68 10.92
N ARG A 48 4.58 -8.78 11.65
CA ARG A 48 4.47 -10.13 11.09
C ARG A 48 3.09 -10.38 10.48
N GLU A 49 2.02 -9.97 11.16
CA GLU A 49 0.65 -10.06 10.62
C GLU A 49 0.50 -9.19 9.35
N PHE A 50 1.08 -7.98 9.35
CA PHE A 50 1.12 -7.12 8.17
C PHE A 50 1.93 -7.73 7.01
N LEU A 51 3.07 -8.35 7.31
CA LEU A 51 3.92 -9.01 6.32
C LEU A 51 3.23 -10.25 5.71
N GLN A 52 2.56 -11.07 6.51
CA GLN A 52 1.76 -12.18 5.98
C GLN A 52 0.62 -11.72 5.08
N TRP A 53 -0.03 -10.61 5.44
CA TRP A 53 -1.07 -10.02 4.60
C TRP A 53 -0.51 -9.50 3.27
N GLY A 54 0.61 -8.78 3.32
CA GLY A 54 1.29 -8.24 2.13
C GLY A 54 1.86 -9.32 1.21
N GLU A 55 2.29 -10.47 1.74
CA GLU A 55 2.76 -11.61 0.93
C GLU A 55 1.71 -12.08 -0.08
N SER A 56 0.44 -12.08 0.31
CA SER A 56 -0.66 -12.47 -0.56
C SER A 56 -0.83 -11.48 -1.73
N LEU A 57 -0.61 -10.19 -1.48
CA LEU A 57 -0.61 -9.14 -2.51
C LEU A 57 0.62 -9.25 -3.42
N CYS A 58 1.82 -9.52 -2.88
CA CYS A 58 3.03 -9.76 -3.66
C CYS A 58 2.84 -10.91 -4.66
N LEU A 59 2.27 -12.04 -4.19
CA LEU A 59 2.03 -13.21 -5.03
C LEU A 59 1.02 -12.91 -6.14
N LEU A 60 -0.07 -12.20 -5.82
CA LEU A 60 -1.04 -11.75 -6.83
C LEU A 60 -0.42 -10.82 -7.87
N TYR A 61 0.45 -9.90 -7.44
CA TYR A 61 1.14 -8.96 -8.34
C TYR A 61 2.12 -9.67 -9.28
N ILE A 62 2.85 -10.69 -8.81
CA ILE A 62 3.79 -11.47 -9.65
C ILE A 62 3.06 -12.34 -10.70
N ILE A 63 1.81 -12.71 -10.44
CA ILE A 63 1.00 -13.59 -11.32
C ILE A 63 0.18 -12.80 -12.34
N SER A 64 -0.04 -11.50 -12.10
CA SER A 64 -0.82 -10.59 -12.97
C SER A 64 0.02 -10.04 -14.12
#